data_AF-A0A837CHK5-F1
#
_entry.id   AF-A0A837CHK5-F1
#
_cell.length_a   1.000
_cell.length_b   1.000
_cell.length_c   1.000
_cell.angle_alpha   90.00
_cell.angle_beta   90.00
_cell.angle_gamma   90.00
#
_symmetry.space_group_name_H-M   'P 1'
#
loop_
_entity.id
_entity.type
_entity.pdbx_description
1 polymer ?
#
loop_
_entity_poly.entity_id
_entity_poly.type
_entity_poly.pdbx_seq_one_letter_code
_entity_poly.pdbx_strand_id
1 'polypeptide(L)'
;MLIFAWGGMSVKNAKLILNSMNNWLPIVSGLRNNKFGYLEAYDRFLTQSLQGKMPGCGPAYYTKLIFLLTKHLHQRGFIMDQWLGRSINLLADREIVLFYQRRVQRPLKQRYVHKNNTCRAYDEFCNAVRNLTVVSGETDPDSRIQEENVEMRLFSVGRGKGNWRKYVIENDVLS
;
A
#
# COMPACT_ATOMS: atom_id res chain seq x y z
N MET A 1 10.33 13.83 3.95
CA MET A 1 11.01 12.77 4.75
C MET A 1 10.11 12.09 5.80
N LEU A 2 9.08 12.77 6.34
CA LEU A 2 8.18 12.19 7.35
C LEU A 2 7.34 11.00 6.86
N ILE A 3 7.02 10.93 5.56
CA ILE A 3 6.21 9.85 4.97
C ILE A 3 6.80 8.46 5.26
N PHE A 4 8.11 8.30 5.15
CA PHE A 4 8.76 7.01 5.36
C PHE A 4 8.82 6.59 6.84
N ALA A 5 8.75 7.54 7.78
CA ALA A 5 8.69 7.23 9.20
C ALA A 5 7.37 6.50 9.55
N TRP A 6 6.30 6.80 8.82
CA TRP A 6 5.03 6.11 8.98
C TRP A 6 5.12 4.67 8.45
N GLY A 7 4.83 3.69 9.31
CA GLY A 7 5.04 2.26 9.02
C GLY A 7 6.42 1.73 9.40
N GLY A 8 7.18 2.46 10.22
CA GLY A 8 8.34 1.92 10.93
C GLY A 8 9.56 1.65 10.07
N MET A 9 9.82 2.46 9.03
CA MET A 9 11.08 2.36 8.30
C MET A 9 12.26 2.56 9.25
N SER A 10 13.23 1.65 9.20
CA SER A 10 14.45 1.78 10.00
C SER A 10 15.29 2.97 9.52
N VAL A 11 16.06 3.58 10.42
CA VAL A 11 17.00 4.67 10.07
C VAL A 11 17.98 4.23 8.99
N LYS A 12 18.41 2.95 9.02
CA LYS A 12 19.27 2.37 7.98
C LYS A 12 18.61 2.44 6.60
N ASN A 13 17.37 1.98 6.47
CA ASN A 13 16.64 2.01 5.20
C ASN A 13 16.32 3.43 4.76
N ALA A 14 16.02 4.34 5.70
CA ALA A 14 15.82 5.75 5.42
C ALA A 14 17.07 6.38 4.78
N LYS A 15 18.27 6.13 5.34
CA LYS A 15 19.53 6.62 4.74
C LYS A 15 19.72 6.09 3.32
N LEU A 16 19.46 4.80 3.09
CA LEU A 16 19.60 4.18 1.77
C LEU A 16 18.69 4.84 0.71
N ILE A 17 17.40 5.01 1.01
CA ILE A 17 16.45 5.57 0.04
C ILE A 17 16.68 7.06 -0.21
N LEU A 18 17.16 7.81 0.78
CA LEU A 18 17.48 9.23 0.62
C LEU A 18 18.75 9.43 -0.21
N ASN A 19 19.74 8.55 -0.07
CA ASN A 19 20.93 8.58 -0.91
C ASN A 19 20.62 8.21 -2.38
N SER A 20 19.48 7.59 -2.67
CA SER A 20 19.04 7.26 -4.02
C SER A 20 17.94 8.18 -4.55
N MET A 21 17.75 9.36 -3.95
CA MET A 21 16.66 10.29 -4.23
C MET A 21 16.55 10.68 -5.71
N ASN A 22 17.68 10.85 -6.40
CA ASN A 22 17.70 11.19 -7.83
C ASN A 22 16.97 10.17 -8.71
N ASN A 23 16.83 8.92 -8.26
CA ASN A 23 16.18 7.86 -9.03
C ASN A 23 14.65 7.89 -8.93
N TRP A 24 14.09 8.47 -7.87
CA TRP A 24 12.65 8.37 -7.57
C TRP A 24 11.96 9.72 -7.35
N LEU A 25 12.71 10.77 -7.03
CA LEU A 25 12.17 12.13 -6.89
C LEU A 25 11.52 12.67 -8.17
N PRO A 26 12.01 12.37 -9.40
CA PRO A 26 11.30 12.73 -10.63
C PRO A 26 9.88 12.14 -10.73
N ILE A 27 9.68 10.93 -10.20
CA ILE A 27 8.35 10.28 -10.15
C ILE A 27 7.43 11.05 -9.22
N VAL A 28 7.92 11.42 -8.04
CA VAL A 28 7.19 12.27 -7.08
C VAL A 28 6.87 13.65 -7.67
N SER A 29 7.82 14.25 -8.40
CA SER A 29 7.58 15.50 -9.10
C SER A 29 6.48 15.35 -10.15
N GLY A 30 6.45 14.22 -10.87
CA GLY A 30 5.36 13.91 -11.81
C GLY A 30 4.00 13.78 -11.13
N LEU A 31 3.91 13.08 -9.99
CA LEU A 31 2.69 12.98 -9.19
C LEU A 31 2.15 14.36 -8.73
N ARG A 32 3.05 15.22 -8.25
CA ARG A 32 2.68 16.56 -7.74
C ARG A 32 2.29 17.54 -8.85
N ASN A 33 2.82 17.32 -10.05
CA ASN A 33 2.57 18.15 -11.23
C ASN A 33 1.53 17.54 -12.18
N ASN A 34 0.76 16.53 -11.74
CA ASN A 34 -0.28 15.87 -12.52
C ASN A 34 0.20 15.25 -13.84
N LYS A 35 1.48 14.88 -13.92
CA LYS A 35 2.03 14.22 -15.10
C LYS A 35 1.70 12.73 -15.13
N PHE A 36 1.53 12.12 -13.95
CA PHE A 36 1.31 10.67 -13.79
C PHE A 36 0.10 10.42 -12.90
N GLY A 37 -0.76 9.47 -13.29
CA GLY A 37 -1.73 8.85 -12.39
C GLY A 37 -1.09 7.80 -11.48
N TYR A 38 -1.85 7.25 -10.54
CA TYR A 38 -1.34 6.27 -9.57
C TYR A 38 -0.70 5.01 -10.20
N LEU A 39 -1.30 4.47 -11.27
CA LEU A 39 -0.78 3.26 -11.93
C LEU A 39 0.55 3.52 -12.63
N GLU A 40 0.66 4.61 -13.37
CA GLU A 40 1.91 4.96 -14.04
C GLU A 40 3.02 5.26 -13.02
N ALA A 41 2.69 5.97 -11.94
CA ALA A 41 3.65 6.20 -10.87
C ALA A 41 4.08 4.90 -10.20
N TYR A 42 3.15 3.97 -9.95
CA TYR A 42 3.45 2.65 -9.41
C TYR A 42 4.40 1.87 -10.30
N ASP A 43 4.11 1.79 -11.60
CA ASP A 43 4.94 1.08 -12.58
C ASP A 43 6.37 1.64 -12.62
N ARG A 44 6.49 2.98 -12.59
CA ARG A 44 7.80 3.66 -12.52
C ARG A 44 8.54 3.34 -11.23
N PHE A 45 7.87 3.38 -10.06
CA PHE A 45 8.51 3.03 -8.79
C PHE A 45 8.91 1.55 -8.74
N LEU A 46 8.04 0.66 -9.21
CA LEU A 46 8.31 -0.78 -9.29
C LEU A 46 9.54 -1.03 -10.16
N THR A 47 9.63 -0.39 -11.32
CA THR A 47 10.80 -0.47 -12.22
C THR A 47 12.09 -0.05 -11.50
N GLN A 48 12.09 1.10 -10.80
CA GLN A 48 13.26 1.54 -10.04
C GLN A 48 13.61 0.56 -8.89
N SER A 49 12.59 0.01 -8.22
CA SER A 49 12.77 -0.96 -7.14
C SER A 49 13.39 -2.27 -7.64
N LEU A 50 12.88 -2.81 -8.76
CA LEU A 50 13.40 -4.03 -9.39
C LEU A 50 14.84 -3.86 -9.90
N GLN A 51 15.20 -2.66 -10.35
CA GLN A 51 16.57 -2.30 -10.74
C GLN A 51 17.50 -2.03 -9.55
N GLY A 52 17.03 -2.17 -8.30
CA GLY A 52 17.83 -1.90 -7.10
C GLY A 52 18.09 -0.41 -6.82
N LYS A 53 17.41 0.49 -7.53
CA LYS A 53 17.56 1.95 -7.41
C LYS A 53 16.73 2.57 -6.28
N MET A 54 15.92 1.75 -5.59
CA MET A 54 15.17 2.11 -4.39
C MET A 54 15.50 1.19 -3.19
N PRO A 55 16.77 1.13 -2.75
CA PRO A 55 17.19 0.25 -1.67
C PRO A 55 16.44 0.55 -0.37
N GLY A 56 16.00 -0.51 0.33
CA GLY A 56 15.27 -0.39 1.59
C GLY A 56 13.83 0.13 1.46
N CYS A 57 13.32 0.34 0.24
CA CYS A 57 11.99 0.85 -0.05
C CYS A 57 11.19 -0.12 -0.93
N GLY A 58 10.27 -0.86 -0.31
CA GLY A 58 9.36 -1.78 -0.99
C GLY A 58 7.97 -1.17 -1.28
N PRO A 59 7.04 -1.98 -1.82
CA PRO A 59 5.72 -1.53 -2.27
C PRO A 59 4.91 -0.74 -1.24
N ALA A 60 4.94 -1.17 0.02
CA ALA A 60 4.23 -0.48 1.09
C ALA A 60 4.70 0.97 1.33
N TYR A 61 5.90 1.36 0.87
CA TYR A 61 6.42 2.71 1.02
C TYR A 61 6.19 3.58 -0.21
N TYR A 62 6.43 3.06 -1.42
CA TYR A 62 6.19 3.88 -2.60
C TYR A 62 4.69 4.06 -2.90
N THR A 63 3.82 3.14 -2.46
CA THR A 63 2.37 3.40 -2.46
C THR A 63 1.96 4.50 -1.48
N LYS A 64 2.69 4.73 -0.38
CA LYS A 64 2.49 5.92 0.48
C LYS A 64 2.88 7.22 -0.22
N LEU A 65 3.95 7.19 -1.02
CA LEU A 65 4.31 8.35 -1.83
C LEU A 65 3.19 8.65 -2.84
N ILE A 66 2.64 7.62 -3.49
CA ILE A 66 1.49 7.77 -4.39
C ILE A 66 0.31 8.35 -3.62
N PHE A 67 -0.11 7.74 -2.53
CA PHE A 67 -1.29 8.18 -1.77
C PHE A 67 -1.15 9.63 -1.25
N LEU A 68 -0.02 9.96 -0.61
CA LEU A 68 0.14 11.25 0.06
C LEU A 68 0.57 12.39 -0.86
N LEU A 69 1.11 12.10 -2.06
CA LEU A 69 1.69 13.13 -2.94
C LEU A 69 0.99 13.26 -4.29
N THR A 70 -0.01 12.43 -4.59
CA THR A 70 -0.90 12.65 -5.74
C THR A 70 -1.78 13.87 -5.47
N LYS A 71 -1.74 14.86 -6.37
CA LYS A 71 -2.50 16.11 -6.19
C LYS A 71 -3.99 15.95 -6.49
N HIS A 72 -4.36 15.19 -7.52
CA HIS A 72 -5.76 14.92 -7.85
C HIS A 72 -6.25 13.62 -7.22
N LEU A 73 -7.16 13.75 -6.26
CA LEU A 73 -7.67 12.63 -5.47
C LEU A 73 -8.34 11.52 -6.32
N HIS A 74 -8.99 11.87 -7.43
CA HIS A 74 -9.57 10.87 -8.36
C HIS A 74 -8.53 10.00 -9.07
N GLN A 75 -7.27 10.43 -9.11
CA GLN A 75 -6.15 9.70 -9.71
C GLN A 75 -5.23 9.08 -8.65
N ARG A 76 -5.66 9.05 -7.38
CA ARG A 76 -4.90 8.51 -6.26
C ARG A 76 -5.13 7.00 -6.14
N GLY A 77 -4.06 6.29 -5.80
CA GLY A 77 -4.11 4.88 -5.40
C GLY A 77 -3.93 4.73 -3.90
N PHE A 78 -4.38 3.61 -3.35
CA PHE A 78 -4.39 3.33 -1.91
C PHE A 78 -3.05 2.79 -1.42
N ILE A 79 -2.85 2.82 -0.10
CA ILE A 79 -1.61 2.34 0.49
C ILE A 79 -1.66 0.82 0.61
N MET A 80 -0.94 0.13 -0.27
CA MET A 80 -0.81 -1.33 -0.21
C MET A 80 0.22 -1.73 0.85
N ASP A 81 -0.19 -1.69 2.12
CA ASP A 81 0.60 -2.20 3.24
C ASP A 81 0.16 -3.60 3.72
N GLN A 82 0.79 -4.08 4.79
CA GLN A 82 0.53 -5.41 5.31
C GLN A 82 -0.88 -5.62 5.86
N TRP A 83 -1.52 -4.59 6.40
CA TRP A 83 -2.84 -4.72 7.01
C TRP A 83 -3.92 -4.56 5.96
N LEU A 84 -3.80 -3.54 5.11
CA LEU A 84 -4.78 -3.34 4.05
C LEU A 84 -4.71 -4.46 3.01
N GLY A 85 -3.51 -4.85 2.59
CA GLY A 85 -3.34 -5.94 1.63
C GLY A 85 -3.88 -7.29 2.14
N ARG A 86 -3.64 -7.63 3.42
CA ARG A 86 -4.20 -8.86 4.01
C ARG A 86 -5.71 -8.79 4.17
N SER A 87 -6.23 -7.62 4.53
CA SER A 87 -7.68 -7.40 4.62
C SER A 87 -8.35 -7.61 3.27
N ILE A 88 -7.75 -7.09 2.19
CA ILE A 88 -8.25 -7.27 0.83
C ILE A 88 -8.17 -8.74 0.40
N ASN A 89 -7.06 -9.44 0.64
CA ASN A 89 -6.97 -10.87 0.31
C ASN A 89 -8.04 -11.70 1.04
N LEU A 90 -8.24 -11.42 2.34
CA LEU A 90 -9.26 -12.09 3.15
C LEU A 90 -10.66 -11.83 2.63
N LEU A 91 -11.00 -10.56 2.37
CA LEU A 91 -12.35 -10.19 1.91
C LEU A 91 -12.63 -10.66 0.48
N ALA A 92 -11.60 -10.75 -0.36
CA ALA A 92 -11.72 -11.26 -1.72
C ALA A 92 -11.65 -12.79 -1.81
N ASP A 93 -11.36 -13.48 -0.70
CA ASP A 93 -11.14 -14.93 -0.61
C ASP A 93 -10.12 -15.46 -1.65
N ARG A 94 -9.09 -14.66 -1.97
CA ARG A 94 -8.00 -15.02 -2.88
C ARG A 94 -6.80 -14.10 -2.73
N GLU A 95 -5.64 -14.52 -3.20
CA GLU A 95 -4.43 -13.69 -3.18
C GLU A 95 -4.45 -12.63 -4.30
N ILE A 96 -4.75 -11.38 -3.93
CA ILE A 96 -4.58 -10.19 -4.80
C ILE A 96 -3.21 -9.55 -4.51
N VAL A 97 -2.90 -9.37 -3.22
CA VAL A 97 -1.64 -8.80 -2.76
C VAL A 97 -0.68 -9.91 -2.36
N LEU A 98 0.45 -9.98 -3.05
CA LEU A 98 1.52 -10.93 -2.76
C LEU A 98 2.32 -10.49 -1.53
N PHE A 99 2.64 -11.44 -0.66
CA PHE A 99 3.51 -11.24 0.50
C PHE A 99 4.76 -12.12 0.42
N TYR A 100 5.87 -11.68 1.01
CA TYR A 100 7.01 -12.57 1.22
C TYR A 100 6.58 -13.75 2.09
N GLN A 101 6.58 -14.95 1.50
CA GLN A 101 6.31 -16.18 2.21
C GLN A 101 7.48 -16.54 3.12
N ARG A 102 7.19 -17.10 4.29
CA ARG A 102 8.21 -17.76 5.12
C ARG A 102 8.14 -19.26 4.90
N ARG A 103 9.25 -19.93 5.18
CA ARG A 103 9.37 -21.40 5.17
C ARG A 103 8.42 -22.13 6.15
N VAL A 104 7.71 -21.40 7.03
CA VAL A 104 6.86 -21.97 8.06
C VAL A 104 5.45 -21.39 7.92
N GLN A 105 4.46 -22.29 7.78
CA GLN A 105 3.02 -21.98 7.78
C GLN A 105 2.55 -21.68 9.21
N ARG A 106 2.73 -20.44 9.66
CA ARG A 106 2.14 -19.95 10.92
C ARG A 106 1.58 -18.54 10.70
N PRO A 107 0.43 -18.20 11.31
CA PRO A 107 -0.14 -16.86 11.22
C PRO A 107 0.81 -15.83 11.84
N LEU A 108 1.28 -14.88 11.02
CA LEU A 108 2.25 -13.87 11.45
C LEU A 108 1.60 -12.55 11.85
N LYS A 109 2.20 -11.94 12.87
CA LYS A 109 1.90 -10.56 13.26
C LYS A 109 2.40 -9.53 12.23
N GLN A 110 3.36 -9.90 11.38
CA GLN A 110 3.93 -9.02 10.36
C GLN A 110 4.21 -9.79 9.06
N ARG A 111 3.81 -9.21 7.92
CA ARG A 111 4.15 -9.69 6.58
C ARG A 111 4.60 -8.50 5.74
N TYR A 112 5.64 -8.68 4.92
CA TYR A 112 6.08 -7.62 4.02
C TYR A 112 5.50 -7.86 2.63
N VAL A 113 4.95 -6.80 2.02
CA VAL A 113 4.41 -6.84 0.66
C VAL A 113 5.53 -7.17 -0.32
N HIS A 114 5.31 -8.17 -1.16
CA HIS A 114 6.31 -8.67 -2.10
C HIS A 114 6.53 -7.67 -3.23
N LYS A 115 7.78 -7.53 -3.70
CA LYS A 115 8.10 -6.63 -4.84
C LYS A 115 7.56 -7.12 -6.19
N ASN A 116 6.96 -8.32 -6.24
CA ASN A 116 6.38 -8.89 -7.47
C ASN A 116 4.90 -8.53 -7.63
N ASN A 117 4.34 -7.72 -6.73
CA ASN A 117 3.05 -7.09 -7.00
C ASN A 117 3.22 -6.20 -8.24
N THR A 118 2.62 -6.63 -9.35
CA THR A 118 2.68 -5.93 -10.62
C THR A 118 1.77 -4.71 -10.61
N CYS A 119 1.87 -3.87 -11.64
CA CYS A 119 0.91 -2.77 -11.83
C CYS A 119 -0.54 -3.28 -11.89
N ARG A 120 -0.77 -4.44 -12.54
CA ARG A 120 -2.07 -5.11 -12.57
C ARG A 120 -2.57 -5.51 -11.17
N ALA A 121 -1.72 -6.14 -10.35
CA ALA A 121 -2.09 -6.52 -8.99
C ALA A 121 -2.40 -5.30 -8.11
N TYR A 122 -1.65 -4.21 -8.28
CA TYR A 122 -1.91 -2.96 -7.58
C TYR A 122 -3.21 -2.27 -8.03
N ASP A 123 -3.53 -2.32 -9.32
CA ASP A 123 -4.80 -1.80 -9.83
C ASP A 123 -5.99 -2.59 -9.29
N GLU A 124 -5.89 -3.92 -9.33
CA GLU A 124 -6.89 -4.82 -8.79
C GLU A 124 -7.11 -4.61 -7.29
N PHE A 125 -6.02 -4.42 -6.54
CA PHE A 125 -6.06 -4.02 -5.14
C PHE A 125 -6.81 -2.68 -4.94
N CYS A 126 -6.47 -1.65 -5.72
CA CYS A 126 -7.14 -0.35 -5.59
C CYS A 126 -8.63 -0.45 -5.91
N ASN A 127 -9.00 -1.19 -6.96
CA ASN A 127 -10.39 -1.41 -7.33
C ASN A 127 -11.15 -2.21 -6.28
N ALA A 128 -10.50 -3.18 -5.62
CA ALA A 128 -11.10 -3.89 -4.49
C ALA A 128 -11.44 -2.94 -3.33
N VAL A 129 -10.54 -2.01 -2.99
CA VAL A 129 -10.80 -0.99 -1.96
C VAL A 129 -11.98 -0.08 -2.37
N ARG A 130 -12.04 0.39 -3.61
CA ARG A 130 -13.17 1.21 -4.10
C ARG A 130 -14.50 0.47 -4.09
N ASN A 131 -14.48 -0.81 -4.46
CA ASN A 131 -15.69 -1.65 -4.42
C ASN A 131 -16.19 -1.84 -2.99
N LEU A 132 -15.28 -1.91 -2.00
CA LEU A 132 -15.65 -1.96 -0.59
C LEU A 132 -16.39 -0.70 -0.14
N THR A 133 -16.08 0.47 -0.71
CA THR A 133 -16.86 1.70 -0.49
C THR A 133 -18.32 1.52 -0.84
N VAL A 134 -18.60 0.95 -2.02
CA VAL A 134 -19.97 0.72 -2.50
C VAL A 134 -20.73 -0.24 -1.58
N VAL A 135 -20.10 -1.34 -1.14
CA VAL A 135 -20.79 -2.34 -0.30
C VAL A 135 -20.82 -2.01 1.19
N SER A 136 -19.97 -1.10 1.66
CA SER A 136 -19.90 -0.72 3.09
C SER A 136 -21.07 0.17 3.55
N GLY A 137 -21.87 0.69 2.60
CA GLY A 137 -22.94 1.63 2.91
C GLY A 137 -22.43 2.99 3.40
N GLU A 138 -21.18 3.34 3.07
CA GLU A 138 -20.60 4.65 3.37
C GLU A 138 -21.35 5.76 2.61
N THR A 139 -21.80 6.79 3.33
CA THR A 139 -22.71 7.81 2.79
C THR A 139 -22.14 9.23 2.81
N ASP A 140 -20.84 9.40 3.06
CA ASP A 140 -20.23 10.73 3.01
C ASP A 140 -20.50 11.40 1.64
N PRO A 141 -20.97 12.65 1.57
CA PRO A 141 -21.28 13.29 0.28
C PRO A 141 -20.07 13.41 -0.64
N ASP A 142 -18.85 13.37 -0.10
CA ASP A 142 -17.62 13.36 -0.86
C ASP A 142 -17.09 11.93 -1.04
N SER A 143 -17.25 11.39 -2.26
CA SER A 143 -16.71 10.07 -2.65
C SER A 143 -15.24 9.85 -2.24
N ARG A 144 -14.43 10.91 -2.15
CA ARG A 144 -13.02 10.84 -1.78
C ARG A 144 -12.85 10.53 -0.30
N ILE A 145 -13.72 11.08 0.55
CA ILE A 145 -13.76 10.80 1.98
C ILE A 145 -14.32 9.40 2.22
N GLN A 146 -15.31 8.97 1.43
CA GLN A 146 -15.84 7.60 1.53
C GLN A 146 -14.72 6.54 1.34
N GLU A 147 -13.92 6.70 0.28
CA GLU A 147 -12.80 5.81 -0.02
C GLU A 147 -11.73 5.80 1.09
N GLU A 148 -11.37 6.97 1.62
CA GLU A 148 -10.42 7.08 2.74
C GLU A 148 -10.97 6.46 4.04
N ASN A 149 -12.26 6.63 4.33
CA ASN A 149 -12.91 6.05 5.49
C ASN A 149 -12.86 4.52 5.47
N VAL A 150 -13.10 3.92 4.30
CA VAL A 150 -13.00 2.46 4.11
C VAL A 150 -11.56 1.98 4.32
N GLU A 151 -10.58 2.64 3.70
CA GLU A 151 -9.16 2.35 3.91
C GLU A 151 -8.79 2.43 5.41
N MET A 152 -9.22 3.49 6.10
CA MET A 152 -8.98 3.69 7.54
C MET A 152 -9.64 2.61 8.41
N ARG A 153 -10.88 2.20 8.09
CA ARG A 153 -11.56 1.11 8.80
C ARG A 153 -10.80 -0.21 8.67
N LEU A 154 -10.30 -0.51 7.47
CA LEU A 154 -9.50 -1.71 7.19
C LEU A 154 -8.09 -1.64 7.81
N PHE A 155 -7.53 -0.44 7.98
CA PHE A 155 -6.32 -0.26 8.79
C PHE A 155 -6.54 -0.60 10.27
N SER A 156 -7.78 -0.52 10.77
CA SER A 156 -8.15 -0.68 12.17
C SER A 156 -7.49 0.36 13.09
N VAL A 157 -7.37 0.07 14.38
CA VAL A 157 -6.74 0.97 15.36
C VAL A 157 -5.23 1.08 15.14
N GLY A 158 -4.66 2.25 15.44
CA GLY A 158 -3.25 2.59 15.28
C GLY A 158 -2.27 1.66 16.03
N ARG A 159 -1.80 2.09 17.22
CA ARG A 159 -0.94 1.23 18.07
C ARG A 159 -1.80 0.18 18.77
N GLY A 160 -1.42 -1.09 18.65
CA GLY A 160 -2.17 -2.23 19.17
C GLY A 160 -2.77 -3.11 18.07
N LYS A 161 -3.30 -4.27 18.47
CA LYS A 161 -4.09 -5.15 17.58
C LYS A 161 -5.55 -4.87 17.84
N GLY A 162 -6.19 -4.07 16.98
CA GLY A 162 -7.65 -3.96 17.00
C GLY A 162 -8.29 -5.29 16.63
N ASN A 163 -9.58 -5.44 16.96
CA ASN A 163 -10.35 -6.65 16.70
C ASN A 163 -10.24 -7.11 15.24
N TRP A 164 -10.28 -6.16 14.29
CA TRP A 164 -10.10 -6.45 12.88
C TRP A 164 -8.72 -7.06 12.55
N ARG A 165 -7.61 -6.46 12.99
CA ARG A 165 -6.28 -7.03 12.75
C ARG A 165 -6.10 -8.39 13.40
N LYS A 166 -6.74 -8.64 14.56
CA LYS A 166 -6.74 -9.97 15.19
C LYS A 166 -7.46 -10.98 14.29
N TYR A 167 -8.66 -10.63 13.83
CA TYR A 167 -9.46 -11.45 12.91
C TYR A 167 -8.70 -11.77 11.60
N VAL A 168 -8.07 -10.76 10.99
CA VAL A 168 -7.24 -10.94 9.78
C VAL A 168 -6.05 -11.87 10.01
N ILE A 169 -5.46 -11.86 11.22
CA ILE A 169 -4.37 -12.79 11.56
C ILE A 169 -4.88 -14.22 11.70
N GLU A 170 -6.05 -14.41 12.29
CA GLU A 170 -6.64 -15.72 12.57
C GLU A 170 -7.22 -16.38 11.31
N ASN A 171 -7.64 -15.59 10.31
CA ASN A 171 -8.31 -16.05 9.09
C ASN A 171 -7.52 -15.71 7.81
N ASP A 172 -6.21 -15.52 7.91
CA ASP A 172 -5.35 -15.21 6.76
C ASP A 172 -5.41 -16.37 5.74
N VAL A 173 -5.82 -16.07 4.50
CA VAL A 173 -6.08 -17.04 3.39
C VAL A 173 -4.84 -17.83 2.95
N LEU A 174 -3.70 -17.62 3.62
CA LEU A 174 -2.43 -18.29 3.37
C LEU A 174 -2.06 -19.20 4.57
N SER A 175 -3.06 -19.85 5.16
CA SER A 175 -2.87 -20.94 6.13
C SER A 175 -2.50 -22.23 5.40
#